data_AF-A0A930UM99-F1
#
_entry.id   AF-A0A930UM99-F1
#
_cell.length_a   1.000
_cell.length_b   1.000
_cell.length_c   1.000
_cell.angle_alpha   90.00
_cell.angle_beta   90.00
_cell.angle_gamma   90.00
#
_symmetry.space_group_name_H-M   'P 1'
#
loop_
_entity.id
_entity.type
_entity.pdbx_description
1 polymer ?
#
loop_
_entity_poly.entity_id
_entity_poly.type
_entity_poly.pdbx_seq_one_letter_code
_entity_poly.pdbx_strand_id
1 'polypeptide(L)'
;MSPDLSSAAIWIGDCLRIMQGFDDGSVDLIYLDPPFNSNRNYRGSPGTPAAGAGFSDIWTVDDFDADEHRALADRNALASKVIDLAGDIRGDSMRSYLSFMAARLWEMHRILRAGGSLYLHCDPGASHYLKLILDALFGKKAFQNEIVWCYGLGGSSRKRYSRKHDVILFYAKGAQGPATFNKPCVPSTSQKMKGKPKGATDIWEIPALNNMSKERTGYPSQKPLALLERIVAASSEPGDLVLDPFCGCATTLVAADRLQRRWAGIDRSPLVAELVDRRLRADRKEWKGVSVLTDPPLRGAAEASDRAAVGGDALDRRRWAAQAPSPHAAGDARYPLAEIDADADADAEFDSSLASSPAAPAVPRASPPEALARPQAKRPQVSETDPSLASPPAAAAVSGASPSQALVRSRTKQPQVGEIDLPRG
;
A
#
# COMPACT_ATOMS: atom_id res chain seq x y z
N MET A 1 18.17 17.17 18.30
CA MET A 1 17.41 18.20 17.57
C MET A 1 16.06 17.61 17.20
N SER A 2 15.02 18.43 17.06
CA SER A 2 13.85 18.08 16.25
C SER A 2 14.35 17.73 14.83
N PRO A 3 13.88 16.64 14.19
CA PRO A 3 14.26 16.37 12.81
C PRO A 3 13.65 17.45 11.91
N ASP A 4 14.44 17.99 10.99
CA ASP A 4 13.94 18.99 10.05
C ASP A 4 13.08 18.33 8.96
N LEU A 5 11.78 18.25 9.25
CA LEU A 5 10.73 17.80 8.34
C LEU A 5 10.54 18.73 7.12
N SER A 6 11.31 19.81 6.95
CA SER A 6 11.41 20.53 5.66
C SER A 6 12.04 19.66 4.57
N SER A 7 12.85 18.66 4.98
CA SER A 7 13.71 17.87 4.12
C SER A 7 13.21 16.42 3.88
N ALA A 8 13.77 15.79 2.85
CA ALA A 8 13.50 14.40 2.49
C ALA A 8 14.18 13.43 3.48
N ALA A 9 13.37 12.71 4.27
CA ALA A 9 13.86 11.88 5.37
C ALA A 9 13.36 10.43 5.32
N ILE A 10 14.21 9.50 5.77
CA ILE A 10 13.90 8.09 6.00
C ILE A 10 14.34 7.70 7.39
N TRP A 11 13.45 7.07 8.16
CA TRP A 11 13.80 6.37 9.39
C TRP A 11 13.92 4.87 9.16
N ILE A 12 14.96 4.27 9.73
CA ILE A 12 15.17 2.82 9.78
C ILE A 12 14.81 2.32 11.17
N GLY A 13 13.68 1.62 11.32
CA GLY A 13 13.21 1.12 12.62
C GLY A 13 11.74 0.69 12.61
N ASP A 14 11.14 0.55 13.80
CA ASP A 14 9.71 0.27 13.92
C ASP A 14 8.86 1.54 13.81
N CYS A 15 7.90 1.54 12.89
CA CYS A 15 7.10 2.73 12.60
C CYS A 15 6.22 3.20 13.76
N LEU A 16 5.80 2.35 14.71
CA LEU A 16 5.06 2.83 15.89
C LEU A 16 5.97 3.69 16.77
N ARG A 17 7.17 3.19 17.09
CA ARG A 17 8.11 3.86 17.98
C ARG A 17 8.68 5.15 17.38
N ILE A 18 8.80 5.19 16.05
CA ILE A 18 9.16 6.40 15.30
C ILE A 18 7.99 7.40 15.26
N MET A 19 6.76 6.99 14.93
CA MET A 19 5.59 7.88 14.91
C MET A 19 5.24 8.46 16.28
N GLN A 20 5.50 7.74 17.38
CA GLN A 20 5.36 8.25 18.75
C GLN A 20 6.21 9.51 19.03
N GLY A 21 7.29 9.71 18.27
CA GLY A 21 8.11 10.92 18.33
C GLY A 21 7.58 12.12 17.55
N PHE A 22 6.74 11.91 16.52
CA PHE A 22 6.19 13.01 15.71
C PHE A 22 5.20 13.85 16.53
N ASP A 23 5.09 15.14 16.20
CA ASP A 23 4.16 16.07 16.83
C ASP A 23 2.70 15.85 16.38
N ASP A 24 1.75 16.36 17.17
CA ASP A 24 0.32 16.13 16.94
C ASP A 24 -0.15 17.01 15.78
N GLY A 25 -0.77 16.39 14.76
CA GLY A 25 -1.19 17.09 13.55
C GLY A 25 -0.05 17.57 12.63
N SER A 26 1.17 17.03 12.75
CA SER A 26 2.33 17.42 11.94
C SER A 26 2.36 16.87 10.50
N VAL A 27 1.40 16.03 10.09
CA VAL A 27 1.37 15.33 8.80
C VAL A 27 0.10 15.69 8.01
N ASP A 28 0.24 15.92 6.70
CA ASP A 28 -0.86 16.32 5.82
C ASP A 28 -1.58 15.11 5.17
N LEU A 29 -0.79 14.15 4.69
CA LEU A 29 -1.25 12.95 4.00
C LEU A 29 -0.47 11.71 4.48
N ILE A 30 -1.18 10.64 4.82
CA ILE A 30 -0.61 9.32 5.07
C ILE A 30 -1.10 8.36 3.99
N TYR A 31 -0.17 7.65 3.34
CA TYR A 31 -0.48 6.43 2.59
C TYR A 31 0.26 5.27 3.26
N LEU A 32 -0.37 4.10 3.36
CA LEU A 32 0.26 2.92 3.93
C LEU A 32 -0.10 1.63 3.17
N ASP A 33 0.92 0.82 2.94
CA ASP A 33 0.87 -0.49 2.28
C ASP A 33 1.47 -1.56 3.21
N PRO A 34 0.79 -1.88 4.34
CA PRO A 34 1.31 -2.79 5.36
C PRO A 34 1.40 -4.25 4.84
N PRO A 35 2.04 -5.16 5.62
CA PRO A 35 1.79 -6.59 5.47
C PRO A 35 0.29 -6.90 5.60
N PHE A 36 -0.22 -7.98 4.98
CA PHE A 36 -1.66 -8.24 4.86
C PHE A 36 -2.15 -9.48 5.62
N ASN A 37 -1.30 -10.10 6.44
CA ASN A 37 -1.48 -11.44 6.98
C ASN A 37 -1.83 -12.48 5.89
N SER A 38 -1.04 -12.48 4.82
CA SER A 38 -1.18 -13.40 3.69
C SER A 38 -0.57 -14.79 3.91
N ASN A 39 0.06 -15.02 5.08
CA ASN A 39 0.83 -16.19 5.48
C ASN A 39 1.97 -16.52 4.49
N ARG A 40 2.88 -15.55 4.28
CA ARG A 40 3.95 -15.61 3.28
C ARG A 40 5.22 -14.91 3.72
N ASN A 41 6.37 -15.36 3.19
CA ASN A 41 7.61 -14.61 3.22
C ASN A 41 7.83 -13.89 1.88
N TYR A 42 8.06 -12.58 1.93
CA TYR A 42 8.32 -11.73 0.77
C TYR A 42 9.81 -11.44 0.66
N ARG A 43 10.40 -11.60 -0.53
CA ARG A 43 11.82 -11.32 -0.82
C ARG A 43 11.98 -10.64 -2.17
N GLY A 44 12.89 -9.68 -2.27
CA GLY A 44 13.28 -9.03 -3.51
C GLY A 44 14.02 -9.96 -4.45
N SER A 45 13.90 -9.72 -5.75
CA SER A 45 14.43 -10.61 -6.79
C SER A 45 15.97 -10.60 -6.80
N PRO A 46 16.65 -11.76 -6.87
CA PRO A 46 18.11 -11.81 -7.04
C PRO A 46 18.59 -11.01 -8.25
N GLY A 47 19.75 -10.35 -8.13
CA GLY A 47 20.33 -9.53 -9.21
C GLY A 47 19.61 -8.20 -9.49
N THR A 48 18.65 -7.79 -8.65
CA THR A 48 17.93 -6.50 -8.77
C THR A 48 18.35 -5.50 -7.68
N PRO A 49 18.04 -4.20 -7.82
CA PRO A 49 18.22 -3.21 -6.74
C PRO A 49 17.66 -3.64 -5.37
N ALA A 50 16.59 -4.42 -5.35
CA ALA A 50 15.96 -4.91 -4.11
C ALA A 50 16.49 -6.27 -3.62
N ALA A 51 17.60 -6.79 -4.16
CA ALA A 51 18.17 -8.05 -3.70
C ALA A 51 18.56 -7.96 -2.21
N GLY A 52 18.05 -8.89 -1.40
CA GLY A 52 18.21 -8.87 0.06
C GLY A 52 17.07 -8.17 0.82
N ALA A 53 16.28 -7.32 0.17
CA ALA A 53 15.08 -6.74 0.78
C ALA A 53 13.99 -7.81 0.96
N GLY A 54 13.14 -7.67 1.98
CA GLY A 54 12.07 -8.61 2.25
C GLY A 54 11.45 -8.43 3.64
N PHE A 55 10.34 -9.13 3.88
CA PHE A 55 9.62 -9.14 5.15
C PHE A 55 8.88 -10.46 5.35
N SER A 56 8.60 -10.81 6.62
CA SER A 56 7.61 -11.82 6.95
C SER A 56 6.23 -11.19 6.92
N ASP A 57 5.27 -11.87 6.31
CA ASP A 57 3.84 -11.63 6.43
C ASP A 57 3.15 -12.93 6.90
N ILE A 58 3.75 -13.52 7.93
CA ILE A 58 3.27 -14.65 8.71
C ILE A 58 3.13 -14.11 10.13
N TRP A 59 1.96 -14.33 10.74
CA TRP A 59 1.60 -13.81 12.06
C TRP A 59 1.16 -14.97 12.96
N THR A 60 1.78 -15.12 14.13
CA THR A 60 1.45 -16.13 15.15
C THR A 60 0.91 -15.47 16.43
N VAL A 61 0.63 -16.27 17.46
CA VAL A 61 0.31 -15.75 18.80
C VAL A 61 1.52 -15.04 19.45
N ASP A 62 2.73 -15.39 19.03
CA ASP A 62 3.99 -14.80 19.54
C ASP A 62 4.19 -13.34 19.08
N ASP A 63 3.50 -12.93 18.00
CA ASP A 63 3.45 -11.54 17.52
C ASP A 63 2.41 -10.67 18.28
N PHE A 64 1.68 -11.23 19.26
CA PHE A 64 0.68 -10.49 20.05
C PHE A 64 1.33 -9.73 21.21
N ASP A 65 1.58 -8.44 21.04
CA ASP A 65 1.96 -7.55 22.14
C ASP A 65 0.72 -7.21 23.00
N ALA A 66 0.61 -7.89 24.13
CA ALA A 66 -0.48 -7.74 25.09
C ALA A 66 -0.48 -6.37 25.82
N ASP A 67 0.65 -5.65 25.84
CA ASP A 67 0.77 -4.35 26.48
C ASP A 67 0.47 -3.22 25.48
N GLU A 68 0.88 -3.32 24.20
CA GLU A 68 0.36 -2.49 23.10
C GLU A 68 -1.16 -2.66 22.97
N HIS A 69 -1.70 -3.89 23.08
CA HIS A 69 -3.16 -4.11 23.07
C HIS A 69 -3.86 -3.48 24.28
N ARG A 70 -3.35 -3.67 25.52
CA ARG A 70 -3.97 -3.09 26.72
C ARG A 70 -3.95 -1.56 26.68
N ALA A 71 -2.81 -0.97 26.29
CA ALA A 71 -2.68 0.48 26.12
C ALA A 71 -3.59 1.03 25.00
N LEU A 72 -3.97 0.23 24.01
CA LEU A 72 -5.02 0.57 23.04
C LEU A 72 -6.42 0.47 23.67
N ALA A 73 -6.72 -0.59 24.42
CA ALA A 73 -8.03 -0.79 25.07
C ALA A 73 -8.38 0.35 26.04
N ASP A 74 -7.40 0.81 26.84
CA ASP A 74 -7.52 1.94 27.76
C ASP A 74 -7.84 3.28 27.04
N ARG A 75 -7.42 3.42 25.77
CA ARG A 75 -7.64 4.61 24.93
C ARG A 75 -8.88 4.51 24.05
N ASN A 76 -9.21 3.29 23.59
CA ASN A 76 -10.29 3.01 22.66
C ASN A 76 -10.77 1.55 22.80
N ALA A 77 -11.66 1.33 23.77
CA ALA A 77 -12.26 0.02 24.03
C ALA A 77 -13.14 -0.52 22.88
N LEU A 78 -13.50 0.29 21.87
CA LEU A 78 -14.19 -0.20 20.67
C LEU A 78 -13.22 -0.89 19.71
N ALA A 79 -12.04 -0.33 19.49
CA ALA A 79 -11.01 -0.95 18.64
C ALA A 79 -10.53 -2.29 19.22
N SER A 80 -10.27 -2.37 20.54
CA SER A 80 -9.96 -3.62 21.25
C SER A 80 -11.03 -4.69 21.03
N LYS A 81 -12.32 -4.37 21.23
CA LYS A 81 -13.44 -5.30 20.97
C LYS A 81 -13.51 -5.81 19.52
N VAL A 82 -13.18 -4.96 18.53
CA VAL A 82 -13.11 -5.38 17.11
C VAL A 82 -11.96 -6.36 16.88
N ILE A 83 -10.80 -6.13 17.50
CA ILE A 83 -9.63 -7.01 17.42
C ILE A 83 -9.94 -8.37 18.05
N ASP A 84 -10.56 -8.38 19.23
CA ASP A 84 -10.86 -9.61 19.96
C ASP A 84 -11.87 -10.48 19.21
N LEU A 85 -12.98 -9.88 18.76
CA LEU A 85 -13.99 -10.54 17.93
C LEU A 85 -13.40 -11.07 16.60
N ALA A 86 -12.53 -10.29 15.97
CA ALA A 86 -11.84 -10.75 14.76
C ALA A 86 -10.89 -11.93 15.04
N GLY A 87 -10.24 -11.93 16.21
CA GLY A 87 -9.46 -13.06 16.73
C GLY A 87 -10.31 -14.31 16.93
N ASP A 88 -11.47 -14.19 17.58
CA ASP A 88 -12.38 -15.32 17.82
C ASP A 88 -12.94 -15.92 16.52
N ILE A 89 -13.14 -15.10 15.48
CA ILE A 89 -13.64 -15.53 14.15
C ILE A 89 -12.52 -16.09 13.25
N ARG A 90 -11.27 -15.63 13.40
CA ARG A 90 -10.18 -15.89 12.42
C ARG A 90 -8.91 -16.54 13.00
N GLY A 91 -8.85 -16.76 14.31
CA GLY A 91 -7.69 -17.27 15.04
C GLY A 91 -6.65 -16.19 15.39
N ASP A 92 -5.73 -16.54 16.30
CA ASP A 92 -4.79 -15.60 16.94
C ASP A 92 -3.92 -14.83 15.94
N SER A 93 -3.57 -15.44 14.81
CA SER A 93 -2.89 -14.79 13.69
C SER A 93 -3.56 -13.47 13.26
N MET A 94 -4.89 -13.41 13.25
CA MET A 94 -5.64 -12.18 12.96
C MET A 94 -5.65 -11.23 14.15
N ARG A 95 -5.73 -11.74 15.40
CA ARG A 95 -5.68 -10.94 16.63
C ARG A 95 -4.34 -10.19 16.75
N SER A 96 -3.22 -10.85 16.49
CA SER A 96 -1.88 -10.26 16.48
C SER A 96 -1.75 -9.18 15.41
N TYR A 97 -2.10 -9.52 14.16
CA TYR A 97 -2.05 -8.59 13.03
C TYR A 97 -2.89 -7.32 13.28
N LEU A 98 -4.13 -7.47 13.76
CA LEU A 98 -5.01 -6.33 14.01
C LEU A 98 -4.60 -5.52 15.24
N SER A 99 -3.99 -6.13 16.25
CA SER A 99 -3.39 -5.40 17.39
C SER A 99 -2.22 -4.53 16.93
N PHE A 100 -1.28 -5.13 16.19
CA PHE A 100 -0.15 -4.44 15.56
C PHE A 100 -0.62 -3.24 14.71
N MET A 101 -1.64 -3.47 13.86
CA MET A 101 -2.19 -2.44 12.99
C MET A 101 -2.93 -1.34 13.77
N ALA A 102 -3.76 -1.67 14.75
CA ALA A 102 -4.57 -0.68 15.46
C ALA A 102 -3.73 0.27 16.31
N ALA A 103 -2.67 -0.22 16.97
CA ALA A 103 -1.71 0.65 17.67
C ALA A 103 -1.06 1.66 16.72
N ARG A 104 -0.72 1.22 15.50
CA ARG A 104 -0.08 2.04 14.46
C ARG A 104 -1.07 3.03 13.82
N LEU A 105 -2.31 2.61 13.56
CA LEU A 105 -3.41 3.47 13.09
C LEU A 105 -3.82 4.53 14.14
N TRP A 106 -3.67 4.25 15.43
CA TRP A 106 -3.91 5.24 16.50
C TRP A 106 -2.87 6.37 16.47
N GLU A 107 -1.58 6.05 16.37
CA GLU A 107 -0.54 7.08 16.26
C GLU A 107 -0.63 7.83 14.92
N MET A 108 -1.00 7.16 13.81
CA MET A 108 -1.34 7.83 12.54
C MET A 108 -2.52 8.81 12.70
N HIS A 109 -3.58 8.42 13.42
CA HIS A 109 -4.68 9.33 13.74
C HIS A 109 -4.20 10.54 14.55
N ARG A 110 -3.25 10.39 15.49
CA ARG A 110 -2.70 11.51 16.25
C ARG A 110 -1.91 12.50 15.37
N ILE A 111 -0.94 12.00 14.59
CA ILE A 111 0.01 12.84 13.83
C ILE A 111 -0.61 13.48 12.58
N LEU A 112 -1.70 12.94 12.04
CA LEU A 112 -2.41 13.52 10.90
C LEU A 112 -3.11 14.83 11.32
N ARG A 113 -3.04 15.90 10.51
CA ARG A 113 -3.69 17.19 10.80
C ARG A 113 -5.23 17.11 10.71
N ALA A 114 -5.92 18.10 11.25
CA ALA A 114 -7.36 18.24 11.04
C ALA A 114 -7.67 18.38 9.53
N GLY A 115 -8.60 17.55 9.03
CA GLY A 115 -8.89 17.43 7.60
C GLY A 115 -7.76 16.81 6.76
N GLY A 116 -6.67 16.34 7.38
CA GLY A 116 -5.63 15.56 6.71
C GLY A 116 -6.14 14.17 6.30
N SER A 117 -5.51 13.59 5.28
CA SER A 117 -6.01 12.38 4.60
C SER A 117 -5.21 11.12 4.92
N LEU A 118 -5.88 9.97 5.02
CA LEU A 118 -5.27 8.65 5.20
C LEU A 118 -5.79 7.67 4.14
N TYR A 119 -4.86 6.95 3.50
CA TYR A 119 -5.13 5.89 2.53
C TYR A 119 -4.49 4.57 2.97
N LEU A 120 -5.30 3.65 3.50
CA LEU A 120 -4.85 2.31 3.88
C LEU A 120 -5.09 1.33 2.73
N HIS A 121 -4.02 0.77 2.17
CA HIS A 121 -4.09 -0.36 1.25
C HIS A 121 -4.45 -1.64 2.01
N CYS A 122 -5.36 -2.45 1.45
CA CYS A 122 -5.86 -3.68 2.06
C CYS A 122 -5.96 -4.82 1.03
N ASP A 123 -5.66 -6.04 1.49
CA ASP A 123 -6.16 -7.25 0.84
C ASP A 123 -7.64 -7.52 1.25
N PRO A 124 -8.38 -8.36 0.48
CA PRO A 124 -9.74 -8.77 0.84
C PRO A 124 -9.87 -9.66 2.09
N GLY A 125 -8.77 -10.20 2.61
CA GLY A 125 -8.72 -11.08 3.78
C GLY A 125 -8.81 -10.34 5.12
N ALA A 126 -8.34 -9.08 5.18
CA ALA A 126 -8.37 -8.25 6.39
C ALA A 126 -9.10 -6.90 6.26
N SER A 127 -9.38 -6.40 5.04
CA SER A 127 -9.99 -5.07 4.78
C SER A 127 -11.16 -4.70 5.70
N HIS A 128 -12.12 -5.61 5.87
CA HIS A 128 -13.35 -5.41 6.64
C HIS A 128 -13.09 -5.17 8.14
N TYR A 129 -12.10 -5.84 8.73
CA TYR A 129 -11.74 -5.65 10.14
C TYR A 129 -10.96 -4.34 10.34
N LEU A 130 -10.07 -4.01 9.40
CA LEU A 130 -9.35 -2.74 9.37
C LEU A 130 -10.30 -1.55 9.17
N LYS A 131 -11.37 -1.71 8.38
CA LYS A 131 -12.45 -0.73 8.23
C LYS A 131 -13.16 -0.45 9.55
N LEU A 132 -13.52 -1.50 10.31
CA LEU A 132 -14.17 -1.38 11.62
C LEU A 132 -13.24 -0.74 12.67
N ILE A 133 -11.94 -1.06 12.65
CA ILE A 133 -10.93 -0.39 13.49
C ILE A 133 -10.84 1.10 13.12
N LEU A 134 -10.72 1.44 11.83
CA LEU A 134 -10.69 2.84 11.39
C LEU A 134 -11.96 3.61 11.77
N ASP A 135 -13.15 3.00 11.67
CA ASP A 135 -14.41 3.60 12.15
C ASP A 135 -14.42 3.82 13.67
N ALA A 136 -13.79 2.93 14.45
CA ALA A 136 -13.65 3.08 15.90
C ALA A 136 -12.60 4.16 16.29
N LEU A 137 -11.53 4.33 15.51
CA LEU A 137 -10.45 5.28 15.82
C LEU A 137 -10.71 6.70 15.27
N PHE A 138 -11.20 6.83 14.04
CA PHE A 138 -11.47 8.11 13.37
C PHE A 138 -12.94 8.56 13.45
N GLY A 139 -13.86 7.64 13.77
CA GLY A 139 -15.31 7.88 13.76
C GLY A 139 -15.94 7.76 12.37
N LYS A 140 -17.17 7.24 12.28
CA LYS A 140 -17.87 6.94 11.01
C LYS A 140 -18.00 8.09 9.99
N LYS A 141 -17.87 9.36 10.42
CA LYS A 141 -17.91 10.54 9.53
C LYS A 141 -16.58 10.84 8.82
N ALA A 142 -15.48 10.23 9.27
CA ALA A 142 -14.16 10.39 8.69
C ALA A 142 -13.95 9.53 7.43
N PHE A 143 -14.71 8.45 7.26
CA PHE A 143 -14.69 7.62 6.06
C PHE A 143 -15.19 8.40 4.84
N GLN A 144 -14.44 8.35 3.72
CA GLN A 144 -14.75 9.07 2.48
C GLN A 144 -15.13 8.12 1.34
N ASN A 145 -14.26 7.16 1.01
CA ASN A 145 -14.50 6.15 -0.04
C ASN A 145 -13.82 4.82 0.29
N GLU A 146 -14.43 3.72 -0.18
CA GLU A 146 -13.73 2.48 -0.46
C GLU A 146 -13.33 2.48 -1.94
N ILE A 147 -12.02 2.56 -2.22
CA ILE A 147 -11.46 2.68 -3.56
C ILE A 147 -11.09 1.29 -4.05
N VAL A 148 -11.62 0.89 -5.21
CA VAL A 148 -11.38 -0.43 -5.80
C VAL A 148 -10.34 -0.28 -6.91
N TRP A 149 -9.09 -0.66 -6.63
CA TRP A 149 -8.01 -0.60 -7.61
C TRP A 149 -8.00 -1.85 -8.48
N CYS A 150 -8.55 -1.76 -9.68
CA CYS A 150 -8.62 -2.84 -10.67
C CYS A 150 -7.33 -2.95 -11.50
N TYR A 151 -6.84 -4.18 -11.68
CA TYR A 151 -5.65 -4.51 -12.48
C TYR A 151 -5.79 -5.82 -13.27
N GLY A 152 -5.21 -5.87 -14.47
CA GLY A 152 -5.32 -7.03 -15.37
C GLY A 152 -4.44 -8.24 -15.01
N LEU A 153 -3.36 -8.04 -14.25
CA LEU A 153 -2.40 -9.09 -13.86
C LEU A 153 -2.96 -10.01 -12.76
N GLY A 154 -2.22 -11.08 -12.42
CA GLY A 154 -2.64 -12.08 -11.43
C GLY A 154 -3.35 -13.31 -12.03
N GLY A 155 -3.42 -14.39 -11.25
CA GLY A 155 -3.89 -15.70 -11.72
C GLY A 155 -5.40 -15.79 -12.00
N SER A 156 -5.77 -16.74 -12.84
CA SER A 156 -7.17 -17.15 -13.08
C SER A 156 -7.58 -18.30 -12.15
N SER A 157 -8.88 -18.57 -12.05
CA SER A 157 -9.39 -19.77 -11.35
C SER A 157 -10.60 -20.38 -12.05
N ARG A 158 -10.74 -21.70 -11.92
CA ARG A 158 -11.92 -22.48 -12.37
C ARG A 158 -12.95 -22.71 -11.26
N LYS A 159 -12.63 -22.39 -9.99
CA LYS A 159 -13.47 -22.69 -8.81
C LYS A 159 -14.10 -21.45 -8.15
N ARG A 160 -13.71 -20.25 -8.58
CA ARG A 160 -14.16 -18.95 -8.04
C ARG A 160 -13.80 -17.83 -9.02
N TYR A 161 -14.35 -16.64 -8.84
CA TYR A 161 -13.93 -15.46 -9.60
C TYR A 161 -12.43 -15.19 -9.43
N SER A 162 -11.81 -14.66 -10.48
CA SER A 162 -10.39 -14.31 -10.47
C SER A 162 -10.19 -13.01 -9.71
N ARG A 163 -9.25 -12.97 -8.75
CA ARG A 163 -8.93 -11.75 -8.01
C ARG A 163 -8.18 -10.78 -8.94
N LYS A 164 -8.75 -9.59 -9.13
CA LYS A 164 -8.35 -8.57 -10.12
C LYS A 164 -8.45 -7.14 -9.56
N HIS A 165 -8.60 -7.02 -8.25
CA HIS A 165 -8.53 -5.76 -7.54
C HIS A 165 -7.91 -5.96 -6.16
N ASP A 166 -7.34 -4.87 -5.63
CA ASP A 166 -7.09 -4.67 -4.21
C ASP A 166 -7.98 -3.49 -3.73
N VAL A 167 -8.13 -3.32 -2.41
CA VAL A 167 -9.00 -2.28 -1.81
C VAL A 167 -8.14 -1.22 -1.13
N ILE A 168 -8.52 0.05 -1.26
CA ILE A 168 -7.86 1.16 -0.55
C ILE A 168 -8.93 1.95 0.22
N LEU A 169 -8.79 2.01 1.54
CA LEU A 169 -9.71 2.73 2.42
C LEU A 169 -9.26 4.18 2.56
N PHE A 170 -10.09 5.13 2.10
CA PHE A 170 -9.83 6.57 2.19
C PHE A 170 -10.60 7.18 3.37
N TYR A 171 -9.85 7.79 4.29
CA TYR A 171 -10.33 8.55 5.45
C TYR A 171 -9.78 9.98 5.45
N ALA A 172 -10.51 10.89 6.07
CA ALA A 172 -10.07 12.25 6.39
C ALA A 172 -10.31 12.54 7.88
N LYS A 173 -9.33 13.12 8.59
CA LYS A 173 -9.42 13.29 10.05
C LYS A 173 -10.44 14.35 10.45
N GLY A 174 -11.56 13.90 11.01
CA GLY A 174 -12.63 14.74 11.54
C GLY A 174 -13.95 14.58 10.78
N ALA A 175 -14.96 15.35 11.18
CA ALA A 175 -16.33 15.19 10.70
C ALA A 175 -16.70 16.02 9.46
N GLN A 176 -15.75 16.80 8.91
CA GLN A 176 -15.98 17.76 7.82
C GLN A 176 -15.45 17.30 6.45
N GLY A 177 -14.92 16.07 6.35
CA GLY A 177 -14.24 15.58 5.16
C GLY A 177 -12.79 16.08 5.03
N PRO A 178 -12.14 15.82 3.88
CA PRO A 178 -10.76 16.24 3.62
C PRO A 178 -10.67 17.76 3.40
N ALA A 179 -9.66 18.38 4.00
CA ALA A 179 -9.34 19.80 3.77
C ALA A 179 -8.66 20.04 2.41
N THR A 180 -8.10 19.00 1.79
CA THR A 180 -7.51 19.03 0.44
C THR A 180 -8.11 17.88 -0.39
N PHE A 181 -8.85 18.18 -1.46
CA PHE A 181 -9.36 17.15 -2.38
C PHE A 181 -9.42 17.61 -3.85
N ASN A 182 -8.28 17.53 -4.54
CA ASN A 182 -8.12 17.79 -5.97
C ASN A 182 -8.66 16.62 -6.80
N LYS A 183 -9.99 16.56 -6.96
CA LYS A 183 -10.69 15.46 -7.62
C LYS A 183 -10.04 15.07 -8.97
N PRO A 184 -9.43 13.88 -9.08
CA PRO A 184 -8.71 13.50 -10.30
C PRO A 184 -9.62 13.47 -11.52
N CYS A 185 -9.10 13.84 -12.68
CA CYS A 185 -9.81 13.77 -13.96
C CYS A 185 -9.38 12.55 -14.79
N VAL A 186 -10.33 11.94 -15.49
CA VAL A 186 -10.12 10.83 -16.44
C VAL A 186 -10.87 11.11 -17.76
N PRO A 187 -10.46 10.51 -18.89
CA PRO A 187 -11.21 10.65 -20.15
C PRO A 187 -12.67 10.19 -20.01
N SER A 188 -13.61 10.92 -20.61
CA SER A 188 -15.00 10.48 -20.69
C SER A 188 -15.19 9.37 -21.73
N THR A 189 -15.83 8.28 -21.29
CA THR A 189 -16.33 7.19 -22.15
C THR A 189 -17.67 7.50 -22.80
N SER A 190 -18.39 8.53 -22.36
CA SER A 190 -19.69 8.93 -22.92
C SER A 190 -19.52 9.75 -24.20
N GLN A 191 -20.24 9.38 -25.27
CA GLN A 191 -20.27 10.10 -26.55
C GLN A 191 -20.67 11.59 -26.36
N LYS A 192 -21.59 11.88 -25.43
CA LYS A 192 -22.03 13.26 -25.11
C LYS A 192 -20.91 14.16 -24.54
N MET A 193 -19.82 13.57 -24.06
CA MET A 193 -18.65 14.26 -23.51
C MET A 193 -17.35 13.78 -24.17
N LYS A 194 -17.41 13.30 -25.42
CA LYS A 194 -16.24 12.82 -26.17
C LYS A 194 -15.15 13.91 -26.23
N GLY A 195 -13.92 13.55 -25.86
CA GLY A 195 -12.78 14.48 -25.79
C GLY A 195 -12.75 15.41 -24.56
N LYS A 196 -13.76 15.37 -23.67
CA LYS A 196 -13.75 16.11 -22.41
C LYS A 196 -13.32 15.19 -21.24
N PRO A 197 -12.61 15.73 -20.23
CA PRO A 197 -12.40 15.02 -18.98
C PRO A 197 -13.73 14.90 -18.21
N LYS A 198 -13.82 13.87 -17.36
CA LYS A 198 -14.79 13.74 -16.28
C LYS A 198 -14.05 13.53 -14.97
N GLY A 199 -14.66 13.85 -13.84
CA GLY A 199 -14.13 13.44 -12.53
C GLY A 199 -14.04 11.91 -12.43
N ALA A 200 -12.99 11.42 -11.78
CA ALA A 200 -12.79 10.01 -11.47
C ALA A 200 -13.86 9.48 -10.50
N THR A 201 -14.13 8.19 -10.63
CA THR A 201 -14.82 7.35 -9.64
C THR A 201 -13.84 6.83 -8.60
N ASP A 202 -14.34 6.12 -7.60
CA ASP A 202 -13.59 5.28 -6.65
C ASP A 202 -13.16 3.92 -7.24
N ILE A 203 -13.84 3.42 -8.28
CA ILE A 203 -13.32 2.33 -9.12
C ILE A 203 -12.18 2.87 -10.01
N TRP A 204 -10.97 2.34 -9.87
CA TRP A 204 -9.75 2.80 -10.54
C TRP A 204 -9.10 1.69 -11.39
N GLU A 205 -9.13 1.83 -12.71
CA GLU A 205 -8.32 1.01 -13.62
C GLU A 205 -6.89 1.59 -13.73
N ILE A 206 -5.91 0.92 -13.13
CA ILE A 206 -4.47 1.27 -13.25
C ILE A 206 -3.66 -0.03 -13.38
N PRO A 207 -2.84 -0.23 -14.43
CA PRO A 207 -2.06 -1.46 -14.59
C PRO A 207 -1.05 -1.69 -13.47
N ALA A 208 -1.11 -2.86 -12.84
CA ALA A 208 -0.06 -3.36 -11.94
C ALA A 208 1.25 -3.67 -12.71
N LEU A 209 2.38 -3.69 -12.01
CA LEU A 209 3.69 -3.81 -12.63
C LEU A 209 4.01 -5.21 -13.14
N ASN A 210 4.16 -5.35 -14.46
CA ASN A 210 4.74 -6.53 -15.09
C ASN A 210 6.28 -6.57 -14.91
N ASN A 211 6.91 -7.67 -15.31
CA ASN A 211 8.36 -7.88 -15.10
C ASN A 211 9.25 -7.00 -16.00
N MET A 212 8.71 -6.40 -17.06
CA MET A 212 9.42 -5.55 -18.04
C MET A 212 9.23 -4.05 -17.79
N SER A 213 8.55 -3.65 -16.70
CA SER A 213 8.30 -2.24 -16.41
C SER A 213 9.58 -1.50 -16.00
N LYS A 214 9.81 -0.33 -16.59
CA LYS A 214 11.01 0.50 -16.34
C LYS A 214 11.13 1.00 -14.89
N GLU A 215 10.03 1.10 -14.14
CA GLU A 215 10.09 1.49 -12.71
C GLU A 215 10.42 0.33 -11.76
N ARG A 216 10.47 -0.92 -12.24
CA ARG A 216 10.53 -2.11 -11.39
C ARG A 216 11.89 -2.24 -10.69
N THR A 217 11.91 -2.02 -9.37
CA THR A 217 13.08 -2.17 -8.50
C THR A 217 13.46 -3.62 -8.22
N GLY A 218 12.55 -4.56 -8.47
CA GLY A 218 12.65 -5.96 -8.07
C GLY A 218 12.08 -6.27 -6.69
N TYR A 219 11.59 -5.26 -5.95
CA TYR A 219 10.85 -5.42 -4.69
C TYR A 219 9.51 -6.14 -4.96
N PRO A 220 9.11 -7.13 -4.15
CA PRO A 220 8.11 -8.12 -4.57
C PRO A 220 6.67 -7.60 -4.62
N SER A 221 6.33 -6.61 -3.78
CA SER A 221 4.99 -6.02 -3.66
C SER A 221 4.85 -4.63 -4.31
N GLN A 222 5.86 -4.18 -5.08
CA GLN A 222 5.92 -2.80 -5.60
C GLN A 222 4.64 -2.36 -6.32
N LYS A 223 3.97 -1.36 -5.75
CA LYS A 223 2.85 -0.64 -6.36
C LYS A 223 3.35 0.31 -7.47
N PRO A 224 2.55 0.55 -8.54
CA PRO A 224 2.94 1.41 -9.67
C PRO A 224 2.87 2.90 -9.32
N LEU A 225 3.80 3.71 -9.83
CA LEU A 225 3.85 5.16 -9.58
C LEU A 225 2.53 5.88 -9.88
N ALA A 226 1.87 5.55 -11.00
CA ALA A 226 0.60 6.17 -11.40
C ALA A 226 -0.57 5.98 -10.41
N LEU A 227 -0.50 5.00 -9.50
CA LEU A 227 -1.45 4.84 -8.39
C LEU A 227 -1.15 5.86 -7.27
N LEU A 228 0.12 5.97 -6.87
CA LEU A 228 0.56 6.84 -5.79
C LEU A 228 0.53 8.32 -6.20
N GLU A 229 0.93 8.63 -7.43
CA GLU A 229 0.82 9.98 -8.02
C GLU A 229 -0.65 10.46 -8.03
N ARG A 230 -1.62 9.56 -8.27
CA ARG A 230 -3.05 9.88 -8.15
C ARG A 230 -3.48 10.17 -6.72
N ILE A 231 -3.06 9.35 -5.75
CA ILE A 231 -3.40 9.50 -4.33
C ILE A 231 -2.82 10.81 -3.77
N VAL A 232 -1.53 11.06 -4.01
CA VAL A 232 -0.84 12.26 -3.56
C VAL A 232 -1.42 13.51 -4.19
N ALA A 233 -1.58 13.55 -5.52
CA ALA A 233 -2.13 14.73 -6.19
C ALA A 233 -3.56 15.04 -5.71
N ALA A 234 -4.37 14.02 -5.42
CA ALA A 234 -5.73 14.20 -4.93
C ALA A 234 -5.79 14.82 -3.53
N SER A 235 -4.93 14.40 -2.59
CA SER A 235 -5.12 14.65 -1.15
C SER A 235 -3.95 15.35 -0.46
N SER A 236 -3.22 16.21 -1.20
CA SER A 236 -2.18 17.09 -0.68
C SER A 236 -1.93 18.25 -1.66
N GLU A 237 -1.23 19.30 -1.24
CA GLU A 237 -0.70 20.39 -2.09
C GLU A 237 0.85 20.37 -2.18
N PRO A 238 1.48 21.09 -3.14
CA PRO A 238 2.93 21.31 -3.13
C PRO A 238 3.40 21.91 -1.79
N GLY A 239 4.39 21.29 -1.16
CA GLY A 239 4.88 21.66 0.17
C GLY A 239 4.23 20.90 1.35
N ASP A 240 3.09 20.22 1.18
CA ASP A 240 2.52 19.31 2.19
C ASP A 240 3.49 18.15 2.49
N LEU A 241 3.44 17.61 3.71
CA LEU A 241 4.19 16.43 4.15
C LEU A 241 3.39 15.14 3.93
N VAL A 242 3.90 14.29 3.04
CA VAL A 242 3.42 12.92 2.83
C VAL A 242 4.25 11.93 3.66
N LEU A 243 3.60 11.16 4.52
CA LEU A 243 4.22 10.06 5.28
C LEU A 243 3.86 8.72 4.66
N ASP A 244 4.86 7.86 4.48
CA ASP A 244 4.67 6.42 4.25
C ASP A 244 5.36 5.61 5.37
N PRO A 245 4.60 5.02 6.31
CA PRO A 245 5.15 4.30 7.46
C PRO A 245 5.51 2.83 7.16
N PHE A 246 5.38 2.38 5.91
CA PHE A 246 5.74 1.03 5.42
C PHE A 246 6.41 1.12 4.04
N CYS A 247 7.34 2.07 3.87
CA CYS A 247 7.64 2.62 2.55
C CYS A 247 8.38 1.66 1.59
N GLY A 248 9.04 0.60 2.07
CA GLY A 248 9.48 -0.57 1.30
C GLY A 248 10.45 -0.32 0.14
N CYS A 249 9.90 0.06 -1.02
CA CYS A 249 10.64 0.42 -2.23
C CYS A 249 10.50 1.90 -2.61
N ALA A 250 9.93 2.70 -1.71
CA ALA A 250 9.77 4.15 -1.78
C ALA A 250 8.89 4.68 -2.94
N THR A 251 7.93 3.91 -3.48
CA THR A 251 7.05 4.42 -4.57
C THR A 251 6.26 5.65 -4.13
N THR A 252 5.70 5.65 -2.93
CA THR A 252 4.95 6.80 -2.37
C THR A 252 5.83 8.04 -2.23
N LEU A 253 7.06 7.86 -1.73
CA LEU A 253 8.02 8.93 -1.54
C LEU A 253 8.44 9.54 -2.89
N VAL A 254 8.70 8.70 -3.90
CA VAL A 254 9.02 9.15 -5.26
C VAL A 254 7.83 9.86 -5.93
N ALA A 255 6.60 9.40 -5.70
CA ALA A 255 5.40 10.09 -6.19
C ALA A 255 5.21 11.46 -5.52
N ALA A 256 5.40 11.55 -4.19
CA ALA A 256 5.37 12.81 -3.45
C ALA A 256 6.43 13.79 -3.94
N ASP A 257 7.66 13.30 -4.11
CA ASP A 257 8.81 14.06 -4.57
C ASP A 257 8.62 14.67 -5.96
N ARG A 258 8.15 13.87 -6.93
CA ARG A 258 7.79 14.30 -8.28
C ARG A 258 6.71 15.38 -8.29
N LEU A 259 5.78 15.30 -7.34
CA LEU A 259 4.68 16.24 -7.16
C LEU A 259 5.06 17.42 -6.24
N GLN A 260 6.34 17.59 -5.90
CA GLN A 260 6.85 18.71 -5.08
C GLN A 260 6.22 18.76 -3.66
N ARG A 261 5.83 17.62 -3.11
CA ARG A 261 5.48 17.46 -1.70
C ARG A 261 6.75 17.17 -0.89
N ARG A 262 6.77 17.58 0.38
CA ARG A 262 7.74 17.05 1.36
C ARG A 262 7.37 15.60 1.66
N TRP A 263 8.34 14.78 2.06
CA TRP A 263 8.05 13.38 2.35
C TRP A 263 8.93 12.79 3.45
N ALA A 264 8.32 11.88 4.20
CA ALA A 264 8.94 11.06 5.23
C ALA A 264 8.65 9.58 4.96
N GLY A 265 9.67 8.74 4.99
CA GLY A 265 9.55 7.28 4.91
C GLY A 265 9.93 6.60 6.22
N ILE A 266 9.27 5.49 6.53
CA ILE A 266 9.72 4.56 7.57
C ILE A 266 9.74 3.13 7.01
N ASP A 267 10.80 2.38 7.30
CA ASP A 267 10.88 0.94 7.05
C ASP A 267 11.81 0.28 8.09
N ARG A 268 11.73 -1.04 8.29
CA ARG A 268 12.69 -1.79 9.11
C ARG A 268 13.98 -2.14 8.34
N SER A 269 13.95 -2.11 7.01
CA SER A 269 15.06 -2.48 6.13
C SER A 269 15.91 -1.27 5.71
N PRO A 270 17.23 -1.24 6.02
CA PRO A 270 18.11 -0.14 5.62
C PRO A 270 18.23 0.04 4.09
N LEU A 271 17.88 -0.99 3.31
CA LEU A 271 17.91 -0.95 1.84
C LEU A 271 16.94 0.08 1.23
N VAL A 272 15.92 0.54 1.97
CA VAL A 272 14.97 1.54 1.44
C VAL A 272 15.64 2.88 1.14
N ALA A 273 16.70 3.24 1.89
CA ALA A 273 17.49 4.44 1.65
C ALA A 273 18.24 4.36 0.30
N GLU A 274 18.83 3.22 -0.01
CA GLU A 274 19.50 2.99 -1.30
C GLU A 274 18.48 2.95 -2.46
N LEU A 275 17.31 2.34 -2.23
CA LEU A 275 16.24 2.28 -3.23
C LEU A 275 15.67 3.66 -3.56
N VAL A 276 15.41 4.53 -2.57
CA VAL A 276 14.91 5.89 -2.85
C VAL A 276 15.97 6.74 -3.54
N ASP A 277 17.23 6.68 -3.08
CA ASP A 277 18.33 7.46 -3.65
C ASP A 277 18.56 7.09 -5.12
N ARG A 278 18.59 5.78 -5.42
CA ARG A 278 18.71 5.26 -6.80
C ARG A 278 17.55 5.68 -7.70
N ARG A 279 16.30 5.71 -7.17
CA ARG A 279 15.12 6.17 -7.94
C ARG A 279 15.17 7.68 -8.19
N LEU A 280 15.48 8.48 -7.18
CA LEU A 280 15.46 9.95 -7.29
C LEU A 280 16.64 10.53 -8.09
N ARG A 281 17.80 9.85 -8.15
CA ARG A 281 18.87 10.18 -9.11
C ARG A 281 18.48 9.95 -10.57
N ALA A 282 17.59 8.99 -10.83
CA ALA A 282 17.10 8.73 -12.19
C ALA A 282 16.10 9.79 -12.66
N ASP A 283 15.28 10.32 -11.73
CA ASP A 283 14.31 11.38 -12.01
C ASP A 283 14.94 12.79 -11.99
N ARG A 284 15.94 13.04 -11.13
CA ARG A 284 16.52 14.38 -10.90
C ARG A 284 18.04 14.39 -10.96
N LYS A 285 18.59 15.22 -11.87
CA LYS A 285 20.05 15.44 -12.02
C LYS A 285 20.71 16.00 -10.77
N GLU A 286 20.03 16.89 -10.05
CA GLU A 286 20.55 17.57 -8.85
C GLU A 286 19.94 17.00 -7.56
N TRP A 287 20.01 15.68 -7.38
CA TRP A 287 19.61 15.02 -6.15
C TRP A 287 20.72 15.04 -5.10
N LYS A 288 20.44 15.64 -3.94
CA LYS A 288 21.40 15.87 -2.83
C LYS A 288 21.53 14.69 -1.86
N GLY A 289 20.73 13.64 -2.00
CA GLY A 289 20.64 12.52 -1.05
C GLY A 289 19.43 12.64 -0.10
N VAL A 290 19.13 11.54 0.59
CA VAL A 290 18.10 11.44 1.64
C VAL A 290 18.75 11.48 3.02
N SER A 291 18.13 12.16 3.99
CA SER A 291 18.55 12.06 5.39
C SER A 291 18.09 10.73 5.99
N VAL A 292 19.03 9.82 6.24
CA VAL A 292 18.78 8.53 6.89
C VAL A 292 18.94 8.69 8.40
N LEU A 293 17.92 8.26 9.15
CA LEU A 293 17.79 8.43 10.59
C LEU A 293 17.49 7.07 11.25
N THR A 294 17.95 6.88 12.48
CA THR A 294 17.68 5.67 13.28
C THR A 294 16.87 5.97 14.55
N ASP A 295 17.13 7.14 15.15
CA ASP A 295 16.46 7.56 16.37
C ASP A 295 15.07 8.17 16.06
N PRO A 296 14.03 7.85 16.85
CA PRO A 296 12.76 8.55 16.79
C PRO A 296 12.91 10.07 16.98
N PRO A 297 12.01 10.88 16.39
CA PRO A 297 11.93 12.31 16.71
C PRO A 297 11.68 12.54 18.21
N LEU A 298 12.13 13.68 18.72
CA LEU A 298 11.75 14.14 20.06
C LEU A 298 10.48 15.00 19.95
N ARG A 299 9.34 14.45 20.40
CA ARG A 299 8.04 15.15 20.43
C ARG A 299 8.12 16.41 21.29
N GLY A 300 7.58 17.52 20.80
CA GLY A 300 7.66 18.85 21.41
C GLY A 300 9.02 19.56 21.27
N ALA A 301 10.01 18.96 20.59
CA ALA A 301 11.33 19.60 20.44
C ALA A 301 11.29 20.88 19.60
N ALA A 302 10.33 21.03 18.68
CA ALA A 302 10.11 22.27 17.94
C ALA A 302 9.74 23.44 18.89
N GLU A 303 8.81 23.21 19.82
CA GLU A 303 8.50 24.19 20.87
C GLU A 303 9.71 24.46 21.78
N ALA A 304 10.55 23.47 22.05
CA ALA A 304 11.76 23.66 22.85
C ALA A 304 12.80 24.54 22.14
N SER A 305 12.99 24.38 20.82
CA SER A 305 13.84 25.29 20.02
C SER A 305 13.27 26.70 19.94
N ASP A 306 11.96 26.86 19.74
CA ASP A 306 11.34 28.19 19.66
C ASP A 306 11.37 28.91 21.02
N ARG A 307 11.14 28.20 22.13
CA ARG A 307 11.29 28.78 23.48
C ARG A 307 12.74 29.17 23.81
N ALA A 308 13.73 28.54 23.18
CA ALA A 308 15.14 28.95 23.27
C ALA A 308 15.48 30.12 22.33
N ALA A 309 14.85 30.19 21.15
CA ALA A 309 15.04 31.27 20.18
C ALA A 309 14.34 32.58 20.57
N VAL A 310 13.19 32.51 21.26
CA VAL A 310 12.41 33.66 21.77
C VAL A 310 13.05 34.26 23.05
N GLY A 311 14.35 34.06 23.24
CA GLY A 311 15.20 34.77 24.20
C GLY A 311 15.65 36.16 23.71
N GLY A 312 14.85 36.84 22.88
CA GLY A 312 15.17 38.13 22.28
C GLY A 312 13.92 38.88 21.79
N ASP A 313 13.90 40.19 22.09
CA ASP A 313 12.84 41.19 21.82
C ASP A 313 11.39 40.90 22.25
N ALA A 314 10.82 41.88 22.97
CA ALA A 314 9.46 41.82 23.51
C ALA A 314 8.53 42.85 22.83
N LEU A 315 7.89 42.44 21.74
CA LEU A 315 6.73 43.06 21.05
C LEU A 315 6.23 42.01 20.02
N ASP A 316 4.95 41.72 19.79
CA ASP A 316 3.68 42.30 20.23
C ASP A 316 2.72 41.18 20.69
N ARG A 317 1.97 41.40 21.80
CA ARG A 317 0.95 40.48 22.32
C ARG A 317 -0.43 41.13 22.50
N ARG A 318 -0.77 42.19 21.75
CA ARG A 318 -2.01 42.98 21.93
C ARG A 318 -3.06 42.84 20.82
N ARG A 319 -3.08 41.74 20.06
CA ARG A 319 -4.05 41.57 18.95
C ARG A 319 -4.87 40.28 18.86
N TRP A 320 -4.84 39.40 19.88
CA TRP A 320 -5.71 38.20 19.92
C TRP A 320 -6.54 38.02 21.22
N ALA A 321 -6.41 38.94 22.19
CA ALA A 321 -7.14 38.88 23.47
C ALA A 321 -8.56 39.49 23.38
N ALA A 322 -9.34 39.15 22.34
CA ALA A 322 -10.63 39.81 22.05
C ALA A 322 -11.71 38.93 21.39
N GLN A 323 -11.65 37.60 21.53
CA GLN A 323 -12.79 36.70 21.29
C GLN A 323 -12.52 35.29 21.85
N ALA A 324 -12.89 35.08 23.11
CA ALA A 324 -13.01 33.75 23.72
C ALA A 324 -14.32 33.73 24.54
N PRO A 325 -15.26 32.80 24.29
CA PRO A 325 -16.44 32.65 25.13
C PRO A 325 -16.05 32.14 26.53
N SER A 326 -16.76 32.61 27.55
CA SER A 326 -16.47 32.30 28.95
C SER A 326 -16.83 30.85 29.32
N PRO A 327 -16.03 30.13 30.14
CA PRO A 327 -16.34 28.77 30.54
C PRO A 327 -17.46 28.72 31.58
N HIS A 328 -18.67 28.33 31.17
CA HIS A 328 -19.77 28.09 32.09
C HIS A 328 -19.74 26.66 32.66
N ALA A 329 -19.56 26.60 33.99
CA ALA A 329 -20.00 25.58 34.94
C ALA A 329 -19.92 24.09 34.53
N ALA A 330 -19.08 23.33 35.25
CA ALA A 330 -19.23 21.89 35.34
C ALA A 330 -20.59 21.53 35.98
N GLY A 331 -21.34 20.63 35.34
CA GLY A 331 -22.62 20.11 35.83
C GLY A 331 -22.74 18.62 35.52
N ASP A 332 -23.36 17.87 36.42
CA ASP A 332 -23.50 16.40 36.35
C ASP A 332 -24.28 15.97 35.10
N ALA A 333 -23.59 15.32 34.15
CA ALA A 333 -24.13 14.89 32.87
C ALA A 333 -24.05 13.37 32.73
N ARG A 334 -24.86 12.66 33.53
CA ARG A 334 -25.18 11.25 33.30
C ARG A 334 -25.78 11.09 31.91
N TYR A 335 -25.21 10.23 31.07
CA TYR A 335 -25.76 9.89 29.76
C TYR A 335 -27.19 9.34 29.90
N PRO A 336 -28.22 9.98 29.31
CA PRO A 336 -29.49 9.33 29.11
C PRO A 336 -29.31 8.24 28.05
N LEU A 337 -29.73 7.02 28.34
CA LEU A 337 -30.10 6.08 27.28
C LEU A 337 -31.33 6.68 26.60
N ALA A 338 -31.21 7.01 25.31
CA ALA A 338 -32.36 7.47 24.55
C ALA A 338 -33.37 6.32 24.44
N GLU A 339 -34.58 6.54 24.93
CA GLU A 339 -35.70 5.64 24.71
C GLU A 339 -36.00 5.60 23.20
N ILE A 340 -36.37 4.43 22.69
CA ILE A 340 -36.68 4.25 21.27
C ILE A 340 -38.14 4.66 21.08
N ASP A 341 -38.37 5.92 20.73
CA ASP A 341 -39.66 6.36 20.21
C ASP A 341 -40.00 5.54 18.95
N ALA A 342 -41.09 4.79 19.03
CA ALA A 342 -41.78 4.25 17.87
C ALA A 342 -42.58 5.37 17.16
N ASP A 343 -43.14 5.03 16.00
CA ASP A 343 -44.09 5.87 15.25
C ASP A 343 -43.54 7.16 14.63
N ALA A 344 -42.66 6.98 13.64
CA ALA A 344 -42.54 7.88 12.49
C ALA A 344 -42.38 7.05 11.20
N ASP A 345 -42.90 7.58 10.07
CA ASP A 345 -42.84 7.00 8.72
C ASP A 345 -43.45 5.60 8.53
N ALA A 346 -44.68 5.42 9.03
CA ALA A 346 -45.59 4.39 8.51
C ALA A 346 -46.28 4.89 7.23
N ASP A 347 -45.71 4.63 6.05
CA ASP A 347 -46.43 4.70 4.77
C ASP A 347 -45.73 3.86 3.67
N ALA A 348 -45.82 2.53 3.81
CA ALA A 348 -45.43 1.57 2.78
C ALA A 348 -46.34 0.33 2.88
N GLU A 349 -47.38 0.27 2.04
CA GLU A 349 -48.33 -0.85 2.03
C GLU A 349 -47.64 -2.19 1.73
N PHE A 350 -47.72 -3.12 2.69
CA PHE A 350 -47.15 -4.45 2.54
C PHE A 350 -48.14 -5.36 1.78
N ASP A 351 -48.02 -5.40 0.44
CA ASP A 351 -48.84 -6.28 -0.41
C ASP A 351 -48.57 -7.76 -0.08
N SER A 352 -49.51 -8.39 0.63
CA SER A 352 -49.45 -9.79 1.03
C SER A 352 -49.92 -10.78 -0.06
N SER A 353 -50.17 -10.33 -1.29
CA SER A 353 -50.66 -11.17 -2.40
C SER A 353 -49.60 -12.09 -3.03
N LEU A 354 -48.30 -11.95 -2.72
CA LEU A 354 -47.22 -12.72 -3.34
C LEU A 354 -46.80 -13.99 -2.57
N ALA A 355 -47.77 -14.67 -1.96
CA ALA A 355 -47.58 -15.93 -1.22
C ALA A 355 -48.04 -17.20 -1.99
N SER A 356 -48.11 -17.16 -3.33
CA SER A 356 -48.33 -18.36 -4.15
C SER A 356 -47.56 -18.30 -5.47
N SER A 357 -46.50 -19.12 -5.60
CA SER A 357 -45.84 -19.34 -6.89
C SER A 357 -46.60 -20.41 -7.68
N PRO A 358 -47.14 -20.11 -8.88
CA PRO A 358 -47.64 -21.14 -9.78
C PRO A 358 -46.46 -22.01 -10.28
N ALA A 359 -46.74 -23.28 -10.58
CA ALA A 359 -45.72 -24.18 -11.11
C ALA A 359 -45.13 -23.65 -12.43
N ALA A 360 -43.81 -23.75 -12.58
CA ALA A 360 -43.13 -23.31 -13.79
C ALA A 360 -43.64 -24.09 -15.03
N PRO A 361 -43.91 -23.42 -16.17
CA PRO A 361 -44.34 -24.09 -17.39
C PRO A 361 -43.23 -25.00 -17.91
N ALA A 362 -43.61 -26.18 -18.40
CA ALA A 362 -42.66 -27.15 -18.94
C ALA A 362 -41.96 -26.59 -20.19
N VAL A 363 -40.64 -26.41 -20.10
CA VAL A 363 -39.81 -26.02 -21.24
C VAL A 363 -39.84 -27.14 -22.29
N PRO A 364 -40.26 -26.88 -23.54
CA PRO A 364 -40.24 -27.92 -24.57
C PRO A 364 -38.81 -28.36 -24.85
N ARG A 365 -38.60 -29.68 -24.95
CA ARG A 365 -37.30 -30.24 -25.36
C ARG A 365 -36.95 -29.76 -26.76
N ALA A 366 -35.96 -28.89 -26.88
CA ALA A 366 -35.31 -28.63 -28.16
C ALA A 366 -34.65 -29.93 -28.66
N SER A 367 -34.91 -30.30 -29.91
CA SER A 367 -34.23 -31.40 -30.58
C SER A 367 -32.72 -31.12 -30.66
N PRO A 368 -31.85 -32.16 -30.61
CA PRO A 368 -30.43 -31.96 -30.86
C PRO A 368 -30.20 -31.42 -32.28
N PRO A 369 -29.28 -30.46 -32.47
CA PRO A 369 -28.98 -29.92 -33.79
C PRO A 369 -28.32 -30.97 -34.68
N GLU A 370 -28.64 -30.95 -35.97
CA GLU A 370 -28.04 -31.84 -36.96
C GLU A 370 -26.52 -31.61 -37.12
N ALA A 371 -25.81 -32.68 -37.48
CA ALA A 371 -24.36 -32.68 -37.56
C ALA A 371 -23.85 -31.97 -38.83
N LEU A 372 -23.70 -30.64 -38.77
CA LEU A 372 -23.00 -29.87 -39.80
C LEU A 372 -21.57 -30.38 -39.98
N ALA A 373 -21.26 -30.85 -41.20
CA ALA A 373 -20.00 -31.50 -41.52
C ALA A 373 -18.80 -30.54 -41.42
N ARG A 374 -17.71 -31.01 -40.81
CA ARG A 374 -16.46 -30.24 -40.69
C ARG A 374 -15.70 -30.24 -42.03
N PRO A 375 -15.25 -29.08 -42.53
CA PRO A 375 -14.22 -29.02 -43.57
C PRO A 375 -12.92 -29.69 -43.09
N GLN A 376 -12.31 -30.54 -43.93
CA GLN A 376 -11.05 -31.22 -43.58
C GLN A 376 -9.84 -30.28 -43.75
N ALA A 377 -9.27 -29.82 -42.64
CA ALA A 377 -7.93 -29.23 -42.65
C ALA A 377 -6.87 -30.33 -42.77
N LYS A 378 -6.17 -30.41 -43.90
CA LYS A 378 -5.09 -31.37 -44.13
C LYS A 378 -3.91 -31.10 -43.17
N ARG A 379 -3.58 -32.07 -42.32
CA ARG A 379 -2.25 -32.16 -41.70
C ARG A 379 -1.24 -32.65 -42.76
N PRO A 380 -0.03 -32.05 -42.86
CA PRO A 380 1.12 -32.74 -43.42
C PRO A 380 1.44 -33.99 -42.58
N GLN A 381 1.79 -35.09 -43.23
CA GLN A 381 2.36 -36.25 -42.55
C GLN A 381 3.87 -36.07 -42.38
N VAL A 382 4.42 -36.67 -41.33
CA VAL A 382 5.85 -36.91 -41.17
C VAL A 382 6.10 -38.39 -41.44
N SER A 383 7.10 -38.70 -42.25
CA SER A 383 7.55 -40.06 -42.55
C SER A 383 9.08 -40.05 -42.69
N GLU A 384 9.75 -40.96 -42.01
CA GLU A 384 11.21 -41.05 -41.96
C GLU A 384 11.76 -41.88 -43.13
N THR A 385 12.87 -41.42 -43.74
CA THR A 385 13.82 -42.24 -44.50
C THR A 385 15.21 -41.62 -44.41
N ASP A 386 16.24 -42.48 -44.31
CA ASP A 386 17.63 -42.10 -43.99
C ASP A 386 18.50 -41.91 -45.28
N PRO A 387 19.86 -41.92 -45.31
CA PRO A 387 20.57 -40.71 -45.75
C PRO A 387 21.53 -40.89 -46.95
N SER A 388 21.94 -39.79 -47.60
CA SER A 388 23.31 -39.66 -48.18
C SER A 388 23.65 -38.28 -48.79
N LEU A 389 24.92 -37.88 -48.61
CA LEU A 389 25.83 -37.15 -49.51
C LEU A 389 25.35 -35.89 -50.29
N ALA A 390 25.87 -34.70 -49.91
CA ALA A 390 26.80 -33.88 -50.74
C ALA A 390 27.20 -32.54 -50.07
N SER A 391 28.36 -31.96 -50.44
CA SER A 391 28.92 -30.66 -49.98
C SER A 391 30.13 -30.24 -50.86
N PRO A 392 30.71 -29.02 -50.75
CA PRO A 392 30.23 -27.76 -50.16
C PRO A 392 29.73 -26.84 -51.32
N PRO A 393 30.40 -25.78 -51.89
CA PRO A 393 31.42 -24.78 -51.47
C PRO A 393 30.83 -23.33 -51.37
N ALA A 394 31.58 -22.21 -51.28
CA ALA A 394 32.62 -21.78 -50.34
C ALA A 394 32.86 -20.24 -50.45
N ALA A 395 33.59 -19.63 -49.50
CA ALA A 395 34.07 -18.23 -49.46
C ALA A 395 33.00 -17.12 -49.28
N ALA A 396 33.31 -15.90 -48.82
CA ALA A 396 34.62 -15.29 -48.52
C ALA A 396 34.61 -14.46 -47.20
N ALA A 397 35.79 -14.08 -46.70
CA ALA A 397 35.97 -13.25 -45.50
C ALA A 397 37.01 -12.14 -45.74
N VAL A 398 36.91 -11.04 -44.98
CA VAL A 398 37.94 -9.98 -44.93
C VAL A 398 38.13 -9.51 -43.48
N SER A 399 39.32 -9.73 -42.92
CA SER A 399 39.77 -9.14 -41.65
C SER A 399 41.30 -8.98 -41.69
N GLY A 400 41.80 -7.76 -41.42
CA GLY A 400 43.23 -7.45 -41.49
C GLY A 400 44.06 -7.95 -40.30
N ALA A 401 45.35 -8.20 -40.54
CA ALA A 401 46.39 -8.48 -39.54
C ALA A 401 46.83 -7.17 -38.83
N SER A 402 47.75 -7.12 -37.84
CA SER A 402 48.76 -8.09 -37.38
C SER A 402 49.18 -7.80 -35.91
N PRO A 403 49.99 -8.66 -35.22
CA PRO A 403 50.15 -8.64 -33.76
C PRO A 403 51.55 -8.24 -33.24
N SER A 404 51.73 -8.25 -31.92
CA SER A 404 53.03 -8.58 -31.28
C SER A 404 52.92 -9.10 -29.84
N GLN A 405 53.54 -10.27 -29.61
CA GLN A 405 54.49 -10.65 -28.52
C GLN A 405 54.11 -10.43 -27.03
N ALA A 406 54.49 -11.31 -26.07
CA ALA A 406 55.01 -12.68 -26.15
C ALA A 406 54.93 -13.46 -24.81
N LEU A 407 54.75 -14.79 -24.93
CA LEU A 407 55.35 -15.88 -24.15
C LEU A 407 55.86 -15.66 -22.70
N VAL A 408 55.27 -16.38 -21.72
CA VAL A 408 55.98 -17.24 -20.73
C VAL A 408 55.12 -18.50 -20.45
N ARG A 409 55.75 -19.64 -20.16
CA ARG A 409 55.10 -20.90 -19.72
C ARG A 409 55.52 -21.27 -18.30
N SER A 410 54.62 -21.85 -17.52
CA SER A 410 54.98 -22.87 -16.50
C SER A 410 53.80 -23.81 -16.22
N ARG A 411 54.10 -25.09 -15.92
CA ARG A 411 53.14 -26.14 -15.52
C ARG A 411 53.56 -26.70 -14.16
N THR A 412 52.61 -26.89 -13.24
CA THR A 412 52.70 -27.90 -12.16
C THR A 412 51.28 -28.08 -11.59
N LYS A 413 50.64 -29.22 -11.88
CA LYS A 413 50.46 -30.41 -11.02
C LYS A 413 49.46 -30.22 -9.86
N GLN A 414 48.35 -30.97 -9.95
CA GLN A 414 47.54 -31.38 -8.80
C GLN A 414 48.33 -32.34 -7.88
N PRO A 415 47.81 -32.59 -6.67
CA PRO A 415 47.37 -33.96 -6.36
C PRO A 415 45.87 -34.05 -5.99
N GLN A 416 45.35 -35.28 -5.98
CA GLN A 416 44.02 -35.63 -5.45
C GLN A 416 44.14 -36.14 -3.98
N VAL A 417 43.07 -36.80 -3.50
CA VAL A 417 42.86 -37.43 -2.19
C VAL A 417 42.35 -36.46 -1.12
N GLY A 418 41.29 -36.76 -0.36
CA GLY A 418 40.53 -38.02 -0.29
C GLY A 418 39.04 -37.85 0.06
N GLU A 419 38.29 -38.90 -0.24
CA GLU A 419 36.87 -39.08 0.03
C GLU A 419 36.68 -39.61 1.46
N ILE A 420 35.71 -39.08 2.20
CA ILE A 420 35.35 -39.54 3.55
C ILE A 420 33.83 -39.75 3.58
N ASP A 421 33.42 -40.98 3.86
CA ASP A 421 32.04 -41.44 3.98
C ASP A 421 31.71 -41.72 5.47
N LEU A 422 30.53 -42.31 5.74
CA LEU A 422 29.94 -42.70 7.03
C LEU A 422 29.13 -41.61 7.75
N PRO A 423 28.05 -42.01 8.46
CA PRO A 423 27.04 -42.95 8.02
C PRO A 423 25.61 -42.44 8.28
N ARG A 424 24.59 -43.17 7.82
CA ARG A 424 23.20 -43.01 8.30
C ARG A 424 22.94 -43.90 9.51
N GLY A 425 22.24 -43.35 10.49
CA GLY A 425 21.54 -44.03 11.58
C GLY A 425 20.20 -43.35 11.79
#